data_AF-A0A923C5L0-F1
#
_entry.id   AF-A0A923C5L0-F1
#
_cell.length_a   1.000
_cell.length_b   1.000
_cell.length_c   1.000
_cell.angle_alpha   90.00
_cell.angle_beta   90.00
_cell.angle_gamma   90.00
#
_symmetry.space_group_name_H-M   'P 1'
#
loop_
_entity.id
_entity.type
_entity.pdbx_description
1 polymer ?
#
loop_
_entity_poly.entity_id
_entity_poly.type
_entity_poly.pdbx_seq_one_letter_code
_entity_poly.pdbx_strand_id
1 'polypeptide(L)'
;MTHQPHASTLPLIDTCTQAALKLLQDNLTPHGILAASRSEAAEARRYTRIFGRDAAICVMAMCGSGVDALETGAVASLDALVAQQAPNGQIPKYVDPQGQDADFWYLGCIDATLWWLIAVDHVRRAGRVSPDRWQAGVDRAIAWLLAQEHQRFRLLQQNEASDWADIMPRSGYVLYTNALWYEVKQRFGLADAEATHHHFNHLFDPFQRDLPEYHRARLLRHYARRGRRDPGLYLSFVNLAVSGHEGDVFGNLMAVLNGLADNEKGHQIVQTIARAHADDPYPVRVVLHPLSRQHELWRPYMARHQQNSVHQYHNGGIWPFVGGYWVMALARLGMREQAWSALVRLAQANELDGWRFTEWFHGRTLKPMGMAGQSWNAATFLLALRALEGEV
;
A
#
# COMPACT_ATOMS: atom_id res chain seq x y z
N MET A 1 -30.93 1.37 4.75
CA MET A 1 -31.22 0.78 3.43
C MET A 1 -29.91 0.28 2.87
N THR A 2 -29.79 -1.03 2.65
CA THR A 2 -28.60 -1.67 2.08
C THR A 2 -28.50 -1.28 0.61
N HIS A 3 -27.69 -0.25 0.29
CA HIS A 3 -27.31 0.03 -1.09
C HIS A 3 -26.44 -1.12 -1.58
N GLN A 4 -27.07 -2.04 -2.32
CA GLN A 4 -26.44 -3.08 -3.11
C GLN A 4 -26.11 -2.53 -4.51
N PRO A 5 -25.14 -3.15 -5.23
CA PRO A 5 -24.84 -2.75 -6.60
C PRO A 5 -26.09 -2.93 -7.48
N HIS A 6 -26.18 -2.13 -8.55
CA HIS A 6 -27.25 -2.31 -9.53
C HIS A 6 -27.19 -3.75 -10.09
N ALA A 7 -28.36 -4.37 -10.29
CA ALA A 7 -28.46 -5.75 -10.76
C ALA A 7 -27.68 -6.03 -12.06
N SER A 8 -27.48 -5.00 -12.90
CA SER A 8 -26.72 -5.08 -14.15
C SER A 8 -25.20 -5.21 -13.96
N THR A 9 -24.64 -4.85 -12.81
CA THR A 9 -23.18 -4.91 -12.56
C THR A 9 -22.77 -6.12 -11.73
N LEU A 10 -23.73 -6.83 -11.12
CA LEU A 10 -23.47 -8.06 -10.37
C LEU A 10 -22.72 -9.12 -11.20
N PRO A 11 -23.09 -9.42 -12.46
CA PRO A 11 -22.39 -10.45 -13.24
C PRO A 11 -20.91 -10.13 -13.46
N LEU A 12 -20.55 -8.86 -13.62
CA LEU A 12 -19.15 -8.44 -13.77
C LEU A 12 -18.36 -8.64 -12.48
N ILE A 13 -18.95 -8.26 -11.35
CA ILE A 13 -18.32 -8.43 -10.02
C ILE A 13 -18.12 -9.93 -9.74
N ASP A 14 -19.13 -10.76 -10.00
CA ASP A 14 -19.05 -12.21 -9.82
C ASP A 14 -17.96 -12.83 -10.71
N THR A 15 -17.91 -12.44 -11.99
CA THR A 15 -16.89 -12.94 -12.92
C THR A 15 -15.49 -12.50 -12.50
N CYS A 16 -15.33 -11.24 -12.07
CA CYS A 16 -14.06 -10.72 -11.56
C CYS A 16 -13.63 -11.45 -10.27
N THR A 17 -14.59 -11.81 -9.40
CA THR A 17 -14.33 -12.59 -8.18
C THR A 17 -13.76 -13.97 -8.53
N GLN A 18 -14.39 -14.68 -9.46
CA GLN A 18 -13.90 -15.98 -9.93
C GLN A 18 -12.53 -15.87 -10.60
N ALA A 19 -12.34 -14.87 -11.45
CA ALA A 19 -11.05 -14.62 -12.12
C ALA A 19 -9.93 -14.28 -11.12
N ALA A 20 -10.23 -13.49 -10.09
CA ALA A 20 -9.28 -13.13 -9.04
C ALA A 20 -8.87 -14.35 -8.18
N LEU A 21 -9.83 -15.16 -7.73
CA LEU A 21 -9.56 -16.40 -6.99
C LEU A 21 -8.76 -17.40 -7.83
N LYS A 22 -9.08 -17.53 -9.12
CA LYS A 22 -8.33 -18.37 -10.05
C LYS A 22 -6.90 -17.86 -10.22
N LEU A 23 -6.70 -16.57 -10.47
CA LEU A 23 -5.38 -15.99 -10.65
C LEU A 23 -4.49 -16.20 -9.41
N LEU A 24 -5.03 -15.98 -8.20
CA LEU A 24 -4.27 -16.22 -6.98
C LEU A 24 -3.85 -17.69 -6.85
N GLN A 25 -4.73 -18.64 -7.19
CA GLN A 25 -4.39 -20.07 -7.17
C GLN A 25 -3.32 -20.41 -8.22
N ASP A 26 -3.44 -19.88 -9.44
CA ASP A 26 -2.50 -20.13 -10.53
C ASP A 26 -1.10 -19.54 -10.22
N ASN A 27 -1.04 -18.46 -9.45
CA ASN A 27 0.21 -17.82 -9.03
C ASN A 27 0.83 -18.43 -7.77
N LEU A 28 0.22 -19.45 -7.16
CA LEU A 28 0.80 -20.14 -6.01
C LEU A 28 2.01 -20.99 -6.40
N THR A 29 2.92 -21.09 -5.44
CA THR A 29 4.01 -22.07 -5.41
C THR A 29 3.97 -22.81 -4.07
N PRO A 30 4.71 -23.92 -3.92
CA PRO A 30 4.84 -24.58 -2.61
C PRO A 30 5.35 -23.68 -1.49
N HIS A 31 6.05 -22.59 -1.82
CA HIS A 31 6.65 -21.67 -0.86
C HIS A 31 5.91 -20.33 -0.73
N GLY A 32 4.77 -20.15 -1.43
CA GLY A 32 3.97 -18.93 -1.34
C GLY A 32 3.59 -18.35 -2.71
N ILE A 33 3.00 -17.16 -2.66
CA ILE A 33 2.41 -16.48 -3.81
C ILE A 33 3.44 -15.63 -4.58
N LEU A 34 3.48 -15.77 -5.90
CA LEU A 34 4.30 -14.93 -6.78
C LEU A 34 3.71 -13.52 -6.89
N ALA A 35 4.52 -12.50 -7.17
CA ALA A 35 3.99 -11.16 -7.45
C ALA A 35 3.14 -11.11 -8.73
N ALA A 36 3.57 -11.79 -9.80
CA ALA A 36 2.82 -11.89 -11.04
C ALA A 36 2.88 -13.29 -11.68
N SER A 37 1.96 -13.54 -12.62
CA SER A 37 1.97 -14.77 -13.41
C SER A 37 3.27 -14.96 -14.19
N ARG A 38 3.70 -16.22 -14.26
CA ARG A 38 4.95 -16.58 -14.94
C ARG A 38 4.87 -16.24 -16.43
N SER A 39 5.91 -15.54 -16.87
CA SER A 39 6.19 -15.22 -18.28
C SER A 39 7.68 -14.89 -18.36
N GLU A 40 8.26 -14.94 -19.56
CA GLU A 40 9.66 -14.57 -19.78
C GLU A 40 9.97 -13.17 -19.23
N ALA A 41 9.07 -12.21 -19.47
CA ALA A 41 9.20 -10.85 -18.95
C ALA A 41 9.14 -10.78 -17.41
N ALA A 42 8.24 -11.56 -16.79
CA ALA A 42 8.13 -11.61 -15.34
C ALA A 42 9.38 -12.24 -14.70
N GLU A 43 9.94 -13.29 -15.29
CA GLU A 43 11.17 -13.93 -14.80
C GLU A 43 12.39 -13.01 -14.93
N ALA A 44 12.55 -12.37 -16.10
CA ALA A 44 13.64 -11.44 -16.37
C ALA A 44 13.63 -10.24 -15.39
N ARG A 45 12.44 -9.78 -15.01
CA ARG A 45 12.24 -8.65 -14.09
C ARG A 45 11.96 -9.06 -12.65
N ARG A 46 12.13 -10.35 -12.32
CA ARG A 46 11.96 -10.91 -10.97
C ARG A 46 10.53 -10.85 -10.41
N TYR A 47 9.49 -10.63 -11.20
CA TYR A 47 8.09 -10.69 -10.74
C TYR A 47 7.58 -12.11 -10.45
N THR A 48 8.37 -13.14 -10.79
CA THR A 48 8.16 -14.52 -10.33
C THR A 48 8.80 -14.80 -8.97
N ARG A 49 9.09 -13.76 -8.18
CA ARG A 49 9.57 -13.84 -6.79
C ARG A 49 8.42 -13.59 -5.81
N ILE A 50 8.61 -13.99 -4.56
CA ILE A 50 7.68 -13.70 -3.47
C ILE A 50 8.10 -12.37 -2.86
N PHE A 51 7.43 -11.28 -3.23
CA PHE A 51 7.72 -9.95 -2.69
C PHE A 51 7.05 -9.78 -1.33
N GLY A 52 7.78 -9.25 -0.35
CA GLY A 52 7.31 -9.12 1.03
C GLY A 52 6.00 -8.35 1.14
N ARG A 53 5.91 -7.20 0.47
CA ARG A 53 4.69 -6.38 0.44
C ARG A 53 3.56 -7.07 -0.33
N ASP A 54 3.81 -7.47 -1.58
CA ASP A 54 2.80 -8.03 -2.47
C ASP A 54 2.19 -9.30 -1.87
N ALA A 55 3.04 -10.21 -1.36
CA ALA A 55 2.62 -11.45 -0.74
C ALA A 55 1.83 -11.19 0.55
N ALA A 56 2.28 -10.26 1.40
CA ALA A 56 1.55 -9.91 2.62
C ALA A 56 0.17 -9.28 2.31
N ILE A 57 0.04 -8.45 1.28
CA ILE A 57 -1.27 -7.94 0.82
C ILE A 57 -2.14 -9.10 0.31
N CYS A 58 -1.57 -10.04 -0.46
CA CYS A 58 -2.28 -11.22 -0.91
C CYS A 58 -2.75 -12.11 0.24
N VAL A 59 -1.93 -12.28 1.28
CA VAL A 59 -2.27 -13.04 2.49
C VAL A 59 -3.56 -12.54 3.13
N MET A 60 -3.79 -11.22 3.17
CA MET A 60 -5.03 -10.65 3.71
C MET A 60 -6.28 -11.12 2.95
N ALA A 61 -6.18 -11.33 1.64
CA ALA A 61 -7.30 -11.82 0.82
C ALA A 61 -7.40 -13.35 0.85
N MET A 62 -6.26 -14.03 0.87
CA MET A 62 -6.17 -15.49 0.82
C MET A 62 -6.61 -16.14 2.13
N CYS A 63 -6.22 -15.56 3.28
CA CYS A 63 -6.68 -16.01 4.59
C CYS A 63 -8.17 -15.68 4.77
N GLY A 64 -8.97 -16.68 5.15
CA GLY A 64 -10.42 -16.52 5.28
C GLY A 64 -11.17 -16.52 3.94
N SER A 65 -10.53 -16.92 2.84
CA SER A 65 -11.17 -17.07 1.53
C SER A 65 -12.09 -18.29 1.41
N GLY A 66 -11.94 -19.28 2.32
CA GLY A 66 -12.62 -20.57 2.18
C GLY A 66 -12.04 -21.47 1.08
N VAL A 67 -10.92 -21.06 0.46
CA VAL A 67 -10.20 -21.87 -0.55
C VAL A 67 -8.93 -22.43 0.09
N ASP A 68 -8.93 -23.72 0.41
CA ASP A 68 -7.86 -24.39 1.16
C ASP A 68 -6.45 -24.15 0.60
N ALA A 69 -6.31 -24.16 -0.73
CA ALA A 69 -5.04 -23.92 -1.41
C ALA A 69 -4.52 -22.48 -1.15
N LEU A 70 -5.41 -21.49 -1.18
CA LEU A 70 -5.06 -20.10 -0.91
C LEU A 70 -4.70 -19.90 0.57
N GLU A 71 -5.48 -20.48 1.48
CA GLU A 71 -5.21 -20.37 2.91
C GLU A 71 -3.89 -21.02 3.32
N THR A 72 -3.57 -22.18 2.72
CA THR A 72 -2.26 -22.83 2.88
C THR A 72 -1.15 -21.97 2.29
N GLY A 73 -1.35 -21.44 1.07
CA GLY A 73 -0.40 -20.55 0.40
C GLY A 73 -0.14 -19.26 1.16
N ALA A 74 -1.11 -18.77 1.94
CA ALA A 74 -0.95 -17.59 2.77
C ALA A 74 0.07 -17.83 3.89
N VAL A 75 -0.06 -18.96 4.59
CA VAL A 75 0.90 -19.37 5.63
C VAL A 75 2.29 -19.61 5.02
N ALA A 76 2.36 -20.32 3.88
CA ALA A 76 3.62 -20.60 3.19
C ALA A 76 4.35 -19.31 2.77
N SER A 77 3.61 -18.29 2.32
CA SER A 77 4.19 -16.98 1.93
C SER A 77 4.86 -16.28 3.12
N LEU A 78 4.24 -16.32 4.30
CA LEU A 78 4.83 -15.75 5.52
C LEU A 78 6.04 -16.56 6.01
N ASP A 79 5.99 -17.89 5.89
CA ASP A 79 7.10 -18.79 6.21
C ASP A 79 8.33 -18.49 5.32
N ALA A 80 8.13 -18.33 4.01
CA ALA A 80 9.24 -18.08 3.08
C ALA A 80 9.95 -16.74 3.36
N LEU A 81 9.17 -15.70 3.69
CA LEU A 81 9.73 -14.37 4.01
C LEU A 81 10.54 -14.38 5.31
N VAL A 82 10.04 -15.03 6.37
CA VAL A 82 10.74 -15.05 7.66
C VAL A 82 11.92 -16.03 7.68
N ALA A 83 11.89 -17.08 6.85
CA ALA A 83 13.02 -17.99 6.68
C ALA A 83 14.28 -17.29 6.15
N GLN A 84 14.10 -16.20 5.41
CA GLN A 84 15.16 -15.35 4.87
C GLN A 84 15.25 -13.98 5.58
N GLN A 85 14.68 -13.85 6.79
CA GLN A 85 14.80 -12.63 7.56
C GLN A 85 16.27 -12.31 7.86
N ALA A 86 16.66 -11.05 7.68
CA ALA A 86 18.02 -10.63 7.98
C ALA A 86 18.35 -10.77 9.48
N PRO A 87 19.64 -10.95 9.85
CA PRO A 87 20.05 -11.03 11.25
C PRO A 87 19.65 -9.83 12.11
N ASN A 88 19.51 -8.64 11.51
CA ASN A 88 19.07 -7.42 12.19
C ASN A 88 17.54 -7.32 12.36
N GLY A 89 16.77 -8.26 11.81
CA GLY A 89 15.31 -8.34 11.90
C GLY A 89 14.53 -7.85 10.68
N GLN A 90 15.19 -7.26 9.68
CA GLN A 90 14.51 -6.82 8.46
C GLN A 90 13.94 -8.01 7.66
N ILE A 91 12.70 -7.90 7.21
CA ILE A 91 12.11 -8.83 6.23
C ILE A 91 12.54 -8.40 4.81
N PRO A 92 12.96 -9.33 3.95
CA PRO A 92 13.44 -9.01 2.61
C PRO A 92 12.36 -8.38 1.72
N LYS A 93 12.80 -7.57 0.75
CA LYS A 93 11.95 -7.03 -0.33
C LYS A 93 11.32 -8.16 -1.12
N TYR A 94 12.11 -9.17 -1.49
CA TYR A 94 11.61 -10.40 -2.09
C TYR A 94 12.51 -11.59 -1.77
N VAL A 95 11.95 -12.79 -1.87
CA VAL A 95 12.69 -14.06 -1.83
C VAL A 95 12.49 -14.86 -3.12
N ASP A 96 13.50 -15.63 -3.49
CA ASP A 96 13.37 -16.67 -4.51
C ASP A 96 12.34 -17.72 -4.07
N PRO A 97 11.44 -18.19 -4.97
CA PRO A 97 10.44 -19.20 -4.61
C PRO A 97 11.04 -20.55 -4.19
N GLN A 98 12.29 -20.85 -4.54
CA GLN A 98 13.01 -22.03 -4.07
C GLN A 98 13.78 -21.76 -2.76
N GLY A 99 13.68 -20.54 -2.22
CA GLY A 99 14.28 -20.13 -0.95
C GLY A 99 15.80 -19.97 -1.01
N GLN A 100 16.39 -19.81 -2.19
CA GLN A 100 17.84 -19.79 -2.38
C GLN A 100 18.48 -18.41 -2.21
N ASP A 101 17.69 -17.34 -2.35
CA ASP A 101 18.18 -15.97 -2.37
C ASP A 101 17.12 -15.00 -1.85
N ALA A 102 17.58 -13.87 -1.31
CA ALA A 102 16.76 -12.81 -0.75
C ALA A 102 17.37 -11.44 -1.04
N ASP A 103 16.53 -10.50 -1.45
CA ASP A 103 16.93 -9.13 -1.77
C ASP A 103 16.37 -8.17 -0.73
N PHE A 104 17.21 -7.29 -0.19
CA PHE A 104 16.83 -6.30 0.83
C PHE A 104 16.69 -4.88 0.28
N TRP A 105 16.81 -4.71 -1.04
CA TRP A 105 16.85 -3.46 -1.77
C TRP A 105 18.06 -2.56 -1.46
N TYR A 106 18.39 -1.62 -2.36
CA TYR A 106 19.60 -0.80 -2.30
C TYR A 106 19.93 -0.21 -0.92
N LEU A 107 18.95 0.44 -0.28
CA LEU A 107 19.10 1.15 0.99
C LEU A 107 18.23 0.54 2.10
N GLY A 108 17.74 -0.68 1.89
CA GLY A 108 16.71 -1.28 2.73
C GLY A 108 15.30 -0.92 2.28
N CYS A 109 14.44 -1.94 2.17
CA CYS A 109 12.99 -1.81 2.02
C CYS A 109 12.31 -1.90 3.39
N ILE A 110 11.55 -0.88 3.81
CA ILE A 110 10.95 -0.81 5.16
C ILE A 110 9.53 -1.36 5.20
N ASP A 111 8.74 -1.14 4.15
CA ASP A 111 7.33 -1.50 4.10
C ASP A 111 7.10 -3.01 4.03
N ALA A 112 8.03 -3.79 3.46
CA ALA A 112 7.99 -5.25 3.47
C ALA A 112 7.90 -5.81 4.91
N THR A 113 8.67 -5.23 5.84
CA THR A 113 8.64 -5.65 7.26
C THR A 113 7.33 -5.26 7.92
N LEU A 114 6.80 -4.06 7.63
CA LEU A 114 5.53 -3.59 8.16
C LEU A 114 4.35 -4.44 7.67
N TRP A 115 4.27 -4.71 6.38
CA TRP A 115 3.23 -5.54 5.80
C TRP A 115 3.30 -6.98 6.29
N TRP A 116 4.50 -7.56 6.41
CA TRP A 116 4.65 -8.91 6.95
C TRP A 116 4.11 -8.99 8.38
N LEU A 117 4.39 -8.01 9.24
CA LEU A 117 3.83 -7.96 10.60
C LEU A 117 2.29 -7.85 10.60
N ILE A 118 1.72 -6.99 9.75
CA ILE A 118 0.26 -6.85 9.59
C ILE A 118 -0.37 -8.18 9.16
N ALA A 119 0.23 -8.86 8.18
CA ALA A 119 -0.24 -10.13 7.67
C ALA A 119 -0.10 -11.27 8.70
N VAL A 120 0.98 -11.28 9.51
CA VAL A 120 1.16 -12.23 10.62
C VAL A 120 0.03 -12.09 11.65
N ASP A 121 -0.26 -10.87 12.10
CA ASP A 121 -1.36 -10.63 13.05
C ASP A 121 -2.71 -11.06 12.45
N HIS A 122 -2.97 -10.74 11.18
CA HIS A 122 -4.19 -11.16 10.49
C HIS A 122 -4.36 -12.69 10.47
N VAL A 123 -3.32 -13.44 10.08
CA VAL A 123 -3.36 -14.92 10.02
C VAL A 123 -3.50 -15.54 11.42
N ARG A 124 -2.83 -14.97 12.43
CA ARG A 124 -2.98 -15.40 13.84
C ARG A 124 -4.40 -15.17 14.34
N ARG A 125 -5.01 -14.01 14.09
CA ARG A 125 -6.39 -13.69 14.48
C ARG A 125 -7.44 -14.56 13.78
N ALA A 126 -7.17 -14.97 12.55
CA ALA A 126 -8.02 -15.92 11.82
C ALA A 126 -7.96 -17.35 12.40
N GLY A 127 -7.12 -17.61 13.41
CA GLY A 127 -7.02 -18.92 14.08
C GLY A 127 -6.42 -20.03 13.23
N ARG A 128 -5.74 -19.69 12.12
CA ARG A 128 -5.18 -20.65 11.16
C ARG A 128 -3.85 -21.24 11.59
N VAL A 129 -3.19 -20.58 12.54
CA VAL A 129 -1.89 -20.96 13.08
C VAL A 129 -1.88 -20.75 14.59
N SER A 130 -0.89 -21.31 15.27
CA SER A 130 -0.73 -21.06 16.71
C SER A 130 -0.44 -19.56 16.95
N PRO A 131 -0.93 -18.97 18.07
CA PRO A 131 -0.72 -17.56 18.37
C PRO A 131 0.75 -17.12 18.42
N ASP A 132 1.65 -18.06 18.71
CA ASP A 132 3.10 -17.87 18.81
C ASP A 132 3.87 -18.18 17.51
N ARG A 133 3.20 -18.65 16.45
CA ARG A 133 3.87 -18.94 15.16
C ARG A 133 4.58 -17.69 14.66
N TRP A 134 5.88 -17.81 14.36
CA TRP A 134 6.78 -16.72 13.95
C TRP A 134 7.20 -15.73 15.03
N GLN A 135 6.96 -15.99 16.33
CA GLN A 135 7.22 -15.01 17.39
C GLN A 135 8.65 -14.47 17.39
N ALA A 136 9.66 -15.35 17.26
CA ALA A 136 11.05 -14.90 17.18
C ALA A 136 11.34 -13.97 15.98
N GLY A 137 10.64 -14.17 14.86
CA GLY A 137 10.74 -13.30 13.69
C GLY A 137 10.04 -11.96 13.92
N VAL A 138 8.86 -11.99 14.54
CA VAL A 138 8.10 -10.80 14.97
C VAL A 138 8.95 -9.93 15.90
N ASP A 139 9.55 -10.53 16.93
CA ASP A 139 10.35 -9.80 17.93
C ASP A 139 11.53 -9.08 17.27
N ARG A 140 12.26 -9.76 16.37
CA ARG A 140 13.36 -9.15 15.63
C ARG A 140 12.87 -8.06 14.66
N ALA A 141 11.76 -8.27 13.96
CA ALA A 141 11.20 -7.28 13.04
C ALA A 141 10.76 -6.00 13.77
N ILE A 142 10.12 -6.13 14.92
CA ILE A 142 9.74 -4.99 15.76
C ILE A 142 10.99 -4.29 16.33
N ALA A 143 11.98 -5.04 16.82
CA ALA A 143 13.24 -4.48 17.30
C ALA A 143 13.97 -3.69 16.20
N TRP A 144 13.96 -4.22 14.97
CA TRP A 144 14.47 -3.52 13.80
C TRP A 144 13.74 -2.19 13.62
N LEU A 145 12.41 -2.19 13.47
CA LEU A 145 11.60 -0.98 13.27
C LEU A 145 11.79 0.07 14.38
N LEU A 146 11.88 -0.36 15.64
CA LEU A 146 12.15 0.54 16.77
C LEU A 146 13.52 1.21 16.68
N ALA A 147 14.51 0.58 16.05
CA ALA A 147 15.81 1.19 15.79
C ALA A 147 15.75 2.28 14.69
N GLN A 148 14.73 2.29 13.82
CA GLN A 148 14.48 3.37 12.86
C GLN A 148 13.50 4.43 13.39
N GLU A 149 12.87 4.20 14.54
CA GLU A 149 11.90 5.11 15.12
C GLU A 149 12.59 6.31 15.79
N HIS A 150 12.15 7.52 15.42
CA HIS A 150 12.62 8.71 16.10
C HIS A 150 12.10 8.76 17.53
N GLN A 151 12.99 8.96 18.50
CA GLN A 151 12.75 8.89 19.95
C GLN A 151 11.81 9.97 20.55
N ARG A 152 11.17 10.78 19.71
CA ARG A 152 10.27 11.87 20.13
C ARG A 152 9.03 11.93 19.26
N PHE A 153 9.22 11.94 17.94
CA PHE A 153 8.10 11.87 17.01
C PHE A 153 7.41 10.50 17.04
N ARG A 154 8.12 9.43 17.42
CA ARG A 154 7.60 8.06 17.40
C ARG A 154 7.14 7.63 16.01
N LEU A 155 7.83 8.18 15.00
CA LEU A 155 7.64 7.93 13.58
C LEU A 155 8.92 7.30 13.03
N LEU A 156 8.75 6.40 12.05
CA LEU A 156 9.83 5.75 11.34
C LEU A 156 10.49 6.71 10.36
N GLN A 157 11.82 6.66 10.32
CA GLN A 157 12.65 7.34 9.34
C GLN A 157 13.05 6.38 8.23
N GLN A 158 13.02 6.83 6.97
CA GLN A 158 13.45 6.04 5.82
C GLN A 158 14.23 6.86 4.78
N ASN A 159 14.95 6.16 3.91
CA ASN A 159 15.61 6.73 2.75
C ASN A 159 14.66 6.88 1.54
N GLU A 160 15.13 7.59 0.51
CA GLU A 160 14.42 7.65 -0.78
C GLU A 160 14.30 6.26 -1.40
N ALA A 161 13.18 6.00 -2.08
CA ALA A 161 12.90 4.74 -2.77
C ALA A 161 12.92 3.48 -1.87
N SER A 162 12.64 3.58 -0.58
CA SER A 162 12.66 2.46 0.39
C SER A 162 11.29 1.82 0.68
N ASP A 163 10.26 2.15 -0.11
CA ASP A 163 8.90 1.61 0.03
C ASP A 163 8.28 1.31 -1.35
N TRP A 164 6.98 1.02 -1.37
CA TRP A 164 6.20 0.71 -2.56
C TRP A 164 6.41 1.67 -3.73
N ALA A 165 6.56 2.97 -3.44
CA ALA A 165 6.81 3.99 -4.42
C ALA A 165 8.31 4.04 -4.73
N ASP A 166 8.82 2.92 -5.23
CA ASP A 166 10.22 2.83 -5.61
C ASP A 166 10.55 3.91 -6.66
N ILE A 167 11.78 4.42 -6.59
CA ILE A 167 12.27 5.46 -7.52
C ILE A 167 11.44 6.76 -7.39
N MET A 168 10.83 7.05 -6.22
CA MET A 168 10.28 8.36 -5.86
C MET A 168 11.14 9.05 -4.78
N PRO A 169 11.17 10.40 -4.71
CA PRO A 169 12.07 11.17 -3.83
C PRO A 169 11.57 11.30 -2.39
N ARG A 170 10.82 10.32 -1.89
CA ARG A 170 10.18 10.36 -0.57
C ARG A 170 11.13 9.85 0.50
N SER A 171 11.51 10.69 1.46
CA SER A 171 12.48 10.35 2.51
C SER A 171 12.19 11.06 3.83
N GLY A 172 12.92 10.72 4.89
CA GLY A 172 12.66 11.21 6.24
C GLY A 172 11.46 10.50 6.81
N TYR A 173 10.42 11.25 7.19
CA TYR A 173 9.13 10.67 7.58
C TYR A 173 8.25 10.59 6.35
N VAL A 174 7.87 9.38 5.94
CA VAL A 174 6.99 9.15 4.80
C VAL A 174 5.59 8.77 5.29
N LEU A 175 4.57 9.38 4.68
CA LEU A 175 3.16 9.24 5.05
C LEU A 175 2.72 7.78 5.06
N TYR A 176 2.91 7.11 3.93
CA TYR A 176 2.55 5.72 3.71
C TYR A 176 3.13 4.78 4.78
N THR A 177 4.46 4.80 4.94
CA THR A 177 5.17 3.96 5.90
C THR A 177 4.72 4.21 7.33
N ASN A 178 4.50 5.46 7.71
CA ASN A 178 4.07 5.78 9.07
C ASN A 178 2.59 5.48 9.32
N ALA A 179 1.76 5.46 8.28
CA ALA A 179 0.40 4.95 8.39
C ALA A 179 0.38 3.45 8.70
N LEU A 180 1.28 2.68 8.07
CA LEU A 180 1.48 1.26 8.37
C LEU A 180 2.12 1.05 9.76
N TRP A 181 3.05 1.92 10.16
CA TRP A 181 3.68 1.80 11.48
C TRP A 181 2.67 1.94 12.62
N TYR A 182 1.77 2.91 12.51
CA TYR A 182 0.69 3.06 13.49
C TYR A 182 -0.17 1.80 13.58
N GLU A 183 -0.55 1.21 12.43
CA GLU A 183 -1.30 -0.04 12.39
C GLU A 183 -0.56 -1.19 13.08
N VAL A 184 0.75 -1.33 12.84
CA VAL A 184 1.59 -2.32 13.54
C VAL A 184 1.60 -2.06 15.05
N LYS A 185 1.76 -0.82 15.50
CA LYS A 185 1.70 -0.50 16.93
C LYS A 185 0.37 -0.92 17.55
N GLN A 186 -0.74 -0.65 16.88
CA GLN A 186 -2.08 -1.01 17.35
C GLN A 186 -2.25 -2.54 17.41
N ARG A 187 -1.83 -3.26 16.37
CA ARG A 187 -1.97 -4.72 16.28
C ARG A 187 -1.17 -5.47 17.35
N PHE A 188 0.03 -5.00 17.64
CA PHE A 188 0.97 -5.63 18.57
C PHE A 188 0.97 -4.98 19.97
N GLY A 189 0.11 -3.99 20.23
CA GLY A 189 0.02 -3.32 21.53
C GLY A 189 1.32 -2.61 21.94
N LEU A 190 2.02 -2.01 20.97
CA LEU A 190 3.31 -1.37 21.23
C LEU A 190 3.14 -0.02 21.96
N ALA A 191 4.16 0.35 22.73
CA ALA A 191 4.17 1.61 23.45
C ALA A 191 4.10 2.84 22.51
N ASP A 192 3.63 3.95 23.09
CA ASP A 192 3.59 5.27 22.44
C ASP A 192 2.75 5.36 21.16
N ALA A 193 1.76 4.46 20.95
CA ALA A 193 0.88 4.50 19.78
C ALA A 193 0.11 5.84 19.66
N GLU A 194 -0.43 6.35 20.77
CA GLU A 194 -1.09 7.66 20.81
C GLU A 194 -0.15 8.82 20.48
N ALA A 195 1.11 8.74 20.94
CA ALA A 195 2.12 9.72 20.57
C ALA A 195 2.46 9.64 19.08
N THR A 196 2.55 8.44 18.50
CA THR A 196 2.70 8.23 17.05
C THR A 196 1.53 8.87 16.29
N HIS A 197 0.29 8.61 16.71
CA HIS A 197 -0.91 9.20 16.11
C HIS A 197 -0.91 10.74 16.15
N HIS A 198 -0.59 11.31 17.31
CA HIS A 198 -0.49 12.76 17.49
C HIS A 198 0.56 13.38 16.56
N HIS A 199 1.79 12.85 16.57
CA HIS A 199 2.88 13.40 15.76
C HIS A 199 2.69 13.17 14.27
N PHE A 200 2.07 12.06 13.87
CA PHE A 200 1.66 11.81 12.48
C PHE A 200 0.78 12.95 11.97
N ASN A 201 -0.30 13.25 12.69
CA ASN A 201 -1.24 14.30 12.30
C ASN A 201 -0.58 15.69 12.28
N HIS A 202 0.24 16.01 13.28
CA HIS A 202 0.91 17.31 13.35
C HIS A 202 2.02 17.51 12.31
N LEU A 203 2.69 16.43 11.89
CA LEU A 203 3.78 16.49 10.93
C LEU A 203 3.26 16.49 9.49
N PHE A 204 2.34 15.58 9.18
CA PHE A 204 1.83 15.41 7.82
C PHE A 204 0.65 16.32 7.49
N ASP A 205 -0.06 16.86 8.48
CA ASP A 205 -1.08 17.90 8.29
C ASP A 205 -0.64 19.23 8.92
N PRO A 206 0.33 19.94 8.30
CA PRO A 206 0.82 21.20 8.83
C PRO A 206 -0.21 22.33 8.75
N PHE A 207 -1.46 22.07 8.36
CA PHE A 207 -2.51 23.08 8.18
C PHE A 207 -3.49 23.14 9.36
N GLN A 208 -3.41 22.20 10.30
CA GLN A 208 -4.23 22.21 11.52
C GLN A 208 -4.00 23.46 12.36
N ARG A 209 -5.01 23.92 13.11
CA ARG A 209 -4.88 25.15 13.91
C ARG A 209 -3.86 24.97 15.03
N ASP A 210 -3.81 23.79 15.61
CA ASP A 210 -2.98 23.48 16.76
C ASP A 210 -1.49 23.48 16.39
N LEU A 211 -0.71 24.19 17.21
CA LEU A 211 0.74 24.24 17.04
C LEU A 211 1.37 23.13 17.87
N PRO A 212 2.26 22.31 17.28
CA PRO A 212 3.00 21.34 18.06
C PRO A 212 3.74 22.01 19.23
N GLU A 213 3.67 21.43 20.42
CA GLU A 213 4.45 21.93 21.56
C GLU A 213 5.96 21.83 21.27
N TYR A 214 6.36 20.78 20.56
CA TYR A 214 7.76 20.52 20.25
C TYR A 214 8.32 21.51 19.22
N HIS A 215 9.36 22.26 19.62
CA HIS A 215 10.00 23.29 18.79
C HIS A 215 10.38 22.82 17.38
N ARG A 216 11.00 21.63 17.24
CA ARG A 216 11.43 21.14 15.91
C ARG A 216 10.24 20.77 15.04
N ALA A 217 9.15 20.26 15.62
CA ALA A 217 7.91 20.00 14.88
C ALA A 217 7.31 21.30 14.33
N ARG A 218 7.30 22.39 15.13
CA ARG A 218 6.88 23.72 14.65
C ARG A 218 7.74 24.23 13.49
N LEU A 219 9.06 24.00 13.55
CA LEU A 219 9.98 24.44 12.51
C LEU A 219 9.74 23.69 11.19
N LEU A 220 9.66 22.35 11.24
CA LEU A 220 9.33 21.53 10.07
C LEU A 220 7.97 21.93 9.48
N ARG A 221 6.97 22.12 10.35
CA ARG A 221 5.65 22.63 9.96
C ARG A 221 5.72 24.00 9.27
N HIS A 222 6.54 24.93 9.77
CA HIS A 222 6.68 26.26 9.17
C HIS A 222 7.23 26.18 7.74
N TYR A 223 8.25 25.35 7.49
CA TYR A 223 8.80 25.16 6.15
C TYR A 223 7.80 24.48 5.22
N ALA A 224 7.11 23.45 5.72
CA ALA A 224 6.12 22.69 4.97
C ALA A 224 4.90 23.53 4.49
N ARG A 225 4.58 24.63 5.16
CA ARG A 225 3.46 25.50 4.75
C ARG A 225 3.76 26.34 3.50
N ARG A 226 5.03 26.47 3.09
CA ARG A 226 5.45 27.35 1.97
C ARG A 226 5.16 26.79 0.56
N GLY A 227 4.58 25.59 0.43
CA GLY A 227 4.25 24.95 -0.86
C GLY A 227 2.79 24.49 -0.99
N ARG A 228 1.85 25.16 -0.30
CA ARG A 228 0.45 24.73 -0.16
C ARG A 228 -0.25 24.54 -1.52
N ARG A 229 -0.58 23.29 -1.85
CA ARG A 229 -1.39 22.95 -3.04
C ARG A 229 -2.74 22.35 -2.66
N ASP A 230 -2.75 21.25 -1.92
CA ASP A 230 -3.95 20.49 -1.59
C ASP A 230 -4.13 20.32 -0.08
N PRO A 231 -4.68 21.31 0.64
CA PRO A 231 -4.80 21.26 2.11
C PRO A 231 -5.70 20.15 2.64
N GLY A 232 -6.54 19.54 1.78
CA GLY A 232 -7.34 18.38 2.14
C GLY A 232 -6.55 17.08 2.24
N LEU A 233 -5.31 17.03 1.75
CA LEU A 233 -4.43 15.88 1.88
C LEU A 233 -3.36 16.09 2.95
N TYR A 234 -2.88 14.96 3.49
CA TYR A 234 -1.60 14.91 4.17
C TYR A 234 -0.44 15.08 3.17
N LEU A 235 0.67 15.65 3.64
CA LEU A 235 1.94 15.64 2.92
C LEU A 235 2.43 14.21 2.69
N SER A 236 3.02 13.93 1.54
CA SER A 236 3.52 12.58 1.23
C SER A 236 4.77 12.22 2.02
N PHE A 237 5.61 13.20 2.34
CA PHE A 237 6.75 13.05 3.22
C PHE A 237 7.22 14.40 3.80
N VAL A 238 7.98 14.33 4.89
CA VAL A 238 8.66 15.48 5.51
C VAL A 238 10.09 15.07 5.89
N ASN A 239 11.08 15.81 5.38
CA ASN A 239 12.47 15.70 5.81
C ASN A 239 13.03 17.08 6.24
N LEU A 240 14.33 17.15 6.52
CA LEU A 240 14.96 18.39 7.00
C LEU A 240 14.92 19.52 5.95
N ALA A 241 14.99 19.18 4.67
CA ALA A 241 15.18 20.14 3.59
C ALA A 241 13.88 20.48 2.85
N VAL A 242 13.01 19.50 2.64
CA VAL A 242 11.83 19.61 1.77
C VAL A 242 10.66 18.76 2.29
N SER A 243 9.46 19.08 1.79
CA SER A 243 8.23 18.34 2.01
C SER A 243 7.57 17.96 0.68
N GLY A 244 6.91 16.81 0.65
CA GLY A 244 6.22 16.31 -0.53
C GLY A 244 4.78 16.80 -0.64
N HIS A 245 4.48 17.54 -1.71
CA HIS A 245 3.18 18.15 -2.00
C HIS A 245 2.51 17.56 -3.25
N GLU A 246 3.06 16.49 -3.81
CA GLU A 246 2.55 15.88 -5.05
C GLU A 246 1.19 15.18 -4.88
N GLY A 247 0.76 14.95 -3.63
CA GLY A 247 -0.51 14.30 -3.30
C GLY A 247 -0.43 12.79 -3.43
N ASP A 248 0.20 12.13 -2.45
CA ASP A 248 0.30 10.67 -2.37
C ASP A 248 -1.05 10.05 -2.03
N VAL A 249 -1.72 9.48 -3.03
CA VAL A 249 -3.07 8.93 -2.83
C VAL A 249 -3.00 7.73 -1.90
N PHE A 250 -2.10 6.77 -2.14
CA PHE A 250 -2.09 5.53 -1.35
C PHE A 250 -1.79 5.78 0.13
N GLY A 251 -0.82 6.65 0.46
CA GLY A 251 -0.54 7.03 1.85
C GLY A 251 -1.73 7.69 2.55
N ASN A 252 -2.49 8.54 1.84
CA ASN A 252 -3.71 9.15 2.39
C ASN A 252 -4.83 8.11 2.61
N LEU A 253 -4.98 7.13 1.72
CA LEU A 253 -5.94 6.03 1.91
C LEU A 253 -5.57 5.16 3.11
N MET A 254 -4.29 4.84 3.29
CA MET A 254 -3.83 4.12 4.48
C MET A 254 -4.06 4.91 5.77
N ALA A 255 -3.93 6.24 5.74
CA ALA A 255 -4.25 7.08 6.90
C ALA A 255 -5.74 6.99 7.28
N VAL A 256 -6.65 6.94 6.31
CA VAL A 256 -8.09 6.74 6.55
C VAL A 256 -8.37 5.34 7.11
N LEU A 257 -7.82 4.30 6.45
CA LEU A 257 -8.10 2.91 6.79
C LEU A 257 -7.55 2.50 8.16
N ASN A 258 -6.39 3.03 8.54
CA ASN A 258 -5.75 2.72 9.81
C ASN A 258 -6.18 3.68 10.94
N GLY A 259 -7.20 4.52 10.70
CA GLY A 259 -7.79 5.39 11.72
C GLY A 259 -6.94 6.58 12.17
N LEU A 260 -5.94 7.00 11.37
CA LEU A 260 -5.14 8.20 11.61
C LEU A 260 -5.85 9.47 11.16
N ALA A 261 -6.59 9.38 10.06
CA ALA A 261 -7.49 10.42 9.61
C ALA A 261 -8.84 10.21 10.30
N ASP A 262 -9.30 11.21 11.04
CA ASP A 262 -10.67 11.21 11.57
C ASP A 262 -11.70 11.29 10.43
N ASN A 263 -12.99 11.18 10.77
CA ASN A 263 -14.06 11.21 9.77
C ASN A 263 -14.06 12.50 8.94
N GLU A 264 -13.77 13.66 9.54
CA GLU A 264 -13.76 14.93 8.80
C GLU A 264 -12.60 14.95 7.80
N LYS A 265 -11.39 14.65 8.27
CA LYS A 265 -10.19 14.59 7.41
C LYS A 265 -10.33 13.54 6.32
N GLY A 266 -10.90 12.37 6.63
CA GLY A 266 -11.16 11.32 5.65
C GLY A 266 -12.07 11.78 4.51
N HIS A 267 -13.16 12.50 4.82
CA HIS A 267 -14.02 13.08 3.78
C HIS A 267 -13.29 14.19 2.99
N GLN A 268 -12.45 15.02 3.63
CA GLN A 268 -11.64 16.01 2.94
C GLN A 268 -10.65 15.36 1.96
N ILE A 269 -10.03 14.24 2.34
CA ILE A 269 -9.13 13.46 1.49
C ILE A 269 -9.87 12.96 0.24
N VAL A 270 -11.00 12.28 0.43
CA VAL A 270 -11.84 11.76 -0.68
C VAL A 270 -12.27 12.90 -1.61
N GLN A 271 -12.77 14.00 -1.07
CA GLN A 271 -13.18 15.16 -1.87
C GLN A 271 -12.03 15.78 -2.66
N THR A 272 -10.82 15.79 -2.10
CA THR A 272 -9.64 16.33 -2.77
C THR A 272 -9.19 15.44 -3.92
N ILE A 273 -9.19 14.11 -3.73
CA ILE A 273 -8.92 13.13 -4.78
C ILE A 273 -9.94 13.26 -5.93
N ALA A 274 -11.23 13.35 -5.60
CA ALA A 274 -12.31 13.48 -6.57
C ALA A 274 -12.24 14.82 -7.35
N ARG A 275 -11.97 15.95 -6.68
CA ARG A 275 -11.79 17.26 -7.34
C ARG A 275 -10.58 17.30 -8.26
N ALA A 276 -9.55 16.50 -7.98
CA ALA A 276 -8.40 16.32 -8.86
C ALA A 276 -8.68 15.34 -10.02
N HIS A 277 -9.89 14.78 -10.10
CA HIS A 277 -10.29 13.75 -11.07
C HIS A 277 -9.30 12.58 -11.09
N ALA A 278 -8.77 12.21 -9.92
CA ALA A 278 -7.79 11.14 -9.81
C ALA A 278 -8.44 9.75 -9.91
N ASP A 279 -9.71 9.63 -9.55
CA ASP A 279 -10.51 8.39 -9.60
C ASP A 279 -11.28 8.18 -10.92
N ASP A 280 -10.96 8.98 -11.93
CA ASP A 280 -11.53 8.95 -13.28
C ASP A 280 -10.40 8.91 -14.33
N PRO A 281 -10.40 7.95 -15.28
CA PRO A 281 -11.45 6.97 -15.55
C PRO A 281 -11.35 5.63 -14.79
N TYR A 282 -10.17 5.14 -14.36
CA TYR A 282 -10.08 3.89 -13.58
C TYR A 282 -8.86 3.82 -12.67
N PRO A 283 -8.92 2.96 -11.64
CA PRO A 283 -9.75 3.22 -10.49
C PRO A 283 -9.23 4.43 -9.71
N VAL A 284 -7.91 4.63 -9.64
CA VAL A 284 -7.31 5.86 -9.10
C VAL A 284 -5.86 6.04 -9.57
N ARG A 285 -5.47 7.28 -9.89
CA ARG A 285 -4.06 7.71 -10.02
C ARG A 285 -3.41 7.77 -8.65
N VAL A 286 -2.14 7.41 -8.56
CA VAL A 286 -1.45 7.31 -7.26
C VAL A 286 -0.79 8.62 -6.78
N VAL A 287 -0.69 9.60 -7.67
CA VAL A 287 -0.19 10.95 -7.40
C VAL A 287 -1.10 11.97 -8.08
N LEU A 288 -1.48 13.03 -7.37
CA LEU A 288 -2.31 14.11 -7.93
C LEU A 288 -1.54 15.00 -8.91
N HIS A 289 -0.31 15.36 -8.55
CA HIS A 289 0.53 16.28 -9.31
C HIS A 289 1.88 15.65 -9.66
N PRO A 290 1.96 14.90 -10.76
CA PRO A 290 3.20 14.26 -11.18
C PRO A 290 4.37 15.23 -11.35
N LEU A 291 5.55 14.80 -10.93
CA LEU A 291 6.79 15.57 -10.98
C LEU A 291 7.30 15.61 -12.41
N SER A 292 7.42 16.81 -12.99
CA SER A 292 8.13 17.00 -14.25
C SER A 292 9.64 16.94 -14.04
N ARG A 293 10.42 16.82 -15.12
CA ARG A 293 11.89 16.87 -15.06
C ARG A 293 12.44 18.20 -14.53
N GLN A 294 11.66 19.27 -14.61
CA GLN A 294 12.00 20.59 -14.11
C GLN A 294 11.60 20.80 -12.64
N HIS A 295 10.87 19.84 -12.04
CA HIS A 295 10.42 19.94 -10.66
C HIS A 295 11.61 19.83 -9.70
N GLU A 296 11.63 20.59 -8.60
CA GLU A 296 12.72 20.61 -7.62
C GLU A 296 12.95 19.26 -6.92
N LEU A 297 11.88 18.49 -6.74
CA LEU A 297 11.93 17.13 -6.20
C LEU A 297 12.36 16.08 -7.24
N TRP A 298 12.51 16.43 -8.52
CA TRP A 298 12.99 15.48 -9.52
C TRP A 298 14.42 15.03 -9.17
N ARG A 299 14.69 13.72 -9.32
CA ARG A 299 16.00 13.15 -9.02
C ARG A 299 16.67 12.57 -10.25
N PRO A 300 18.02 12.62 -10.34
CA PRO A 300 18.75 12.01 -11.45
C PRO A 300 18.43 10.53 -11.66
N TYR A 301 18.18 9.77 -10.59
CA TYR A 301 17.83 8.35 -10.70
C TYR A 301 16.46 8.14 -11.37
N MET A 302 15.49 9.05 -11.22
CA MET A 302 14.19 8.95 -11.91
C MET A 302 14.38 9.00 -13.43
N ALA A 303 15.28 9.88 -13.89
CA ALA A 303 15.66 9.97 -15.30
C ALA A 303 16.42 8.73 -15.78
N ARG A 304 17.32 8.18 -14.95
CA ARG A 304 18.10 6.97 -15.28
C ARG A 304 17.22 5.74 -15.48
N HIS A 305 16.25 5.53 -14.59
CA HIS A 305 15.34 4.38 -14.65
C HIS A 305 14.23 4.52 -15.69
N GLN A 306 13.88 5.75 -16.10
CA GLN A 306 12.89 6.05 -17.14
C GLN A 306 11.45 5.55 -16.87
N GLN A 307 11.16 5.03 -15.67
CA GLN A 307 9.84 4.51 -15.30
C GLN A 307 8.89 5.59 -14.75
N ASN A 308 9.43 6.56 -13.99
CA ASN A 308 8.64 7.60 -13.31
C ASN A 308 8.56 8.92 -14.11
N SER A 309 8.39 8.82 -15.43
CA SER A 309 7.99 9.98 -16.23
C SER A 309 6.57 10.43 -15.84
N VAL A 310 6.19 11.65 -16.20
CA VAL A 310 4.87 12.22 -15.85
C VAL A 310 3.73 11.28 -16.29
N HIS A 311 2.83 10.94 -15.35
CA HIS A 311 1.69 10.01 -15.53
C HIS A 311 2.09 8.54 -15.73
N GLN A 312 3.31 8.16 -15.37
CA GLN A 312 3.80 6.79 -15.44
C GLN A 312 4.16 6.26 -14.06
N TYR A 313 3.93 4.96 -13.88
CA TYR A 313 4.35 4.19 -12.72
C TYR A 313 3.99 4.88 -11.39
N HIS A 314 4.93 5.13 -10.48
CA HIS A 314 4.68 5.81 -9.21
C HIS A 314 4.44 7.32 -9.37
N ASN A 315 4.84 7.92 -10.49
CA ASN A 315 4.69 9.35 -10.78
C ASN A 315 3.38 9.65 -11.54
N GLY A 316 2.26 9.21 -10.96
CA GLY A 316 0.91 9.48 -11.49
C GLY A 316 0.34 8.40 -12.40
N GLY A 317 0.89 7.20 -12.39
CA GLY A 317 0.22 6.04 -12.98
C GLY A 317 -1.06 5.69 -12.24
N ILE A 318 -1.92 4.94 -12.92
CA ILE A 318 -3.13 4.33 -12.35
C ILE A 318 -2.75 2.93 -11.87
N TRP A 319 -3.06 2.59 -10.62
CA TRP A 319 -2.74 1.27 -10.06
C TRP A 319 -3.99 0.58 -9.55
N PRO A 320 -4.41 -0.55 -10.14
CA PRO A 320 -5.62 -1.25 -9.73
C PRO A 320 -5.59 -1.66 -8.25
N PHE A 321 -4.44 -2.09 -7.72
CA PHE A 321 -4.37 -2.46 -6.31
C PHE A 321 -4.70 -1.29 -5.37
N VAL A 322 -4.21 -0.08 -5.68
CA VAL A 322 -4.57 1.14 -4.93
C VAL A 322 -6.05 1.47 -5.12
N GLY A 323 -6.62 1.13 -6.28
CA GLY A 323 -8.07 1.15 -6.51
C GLY A 323 -8.87 0.29 -5.53
N GLY A 324 -8.37 -0.88 -5.14
CA GLY A 324 -9.00 -1.68 -4.09
C GLY A 324 -9.00 -0.96 -2.73
N TYR A 325 -7.88 -0.34 -2.36
CA TYR A 325 -7.80 0.50 -1.16
C TYR A 325 -8.69 1.75 -1.24
N TRP A 326 -8.90 2.31 -2.43
CA TRP A 326 -9.83 3.42 -2.65
C TRP A 326 -11.28 3.00 -2.33
N VAL A 327 -11.71 1.85 -2.85
CA VAL A 327 -13.03 1.27 -2.52
C VAL A 327 -13.18 1.05 -1.02
N MET A 328 -12.17 0.45 -0.37
CA MET A 328 -12.20 0.21 1.08
C MET A 328 -12.29 1.51 1.88
N ALA A 329 -11.57 2.57 1.48
CA ALA A 329 -11.62 3.86 2.16
C ALA A 329 -13.00 4.52 2.03
N LEU A 330 -13.61 4.48 0.84
CA LEU A 330 -14.99 4.96 0.63
C LEU A 330 -15.99 4.17 1.49
N ALA A 331 -15.86 2.85 1.54
CA ALA A 331 -16.70 1.99 2.38
C ALA A 331 -16.55 2.34 3.88
N ARG A 332 -15.31 2.54 4.36
CA ARG A 332 -14.98 2.90 5.74
C ARG A 332 -15.56 4.26 6.18
N LEU A 333 -15.77 5.17 5.23
CA LEU A 333 -16.39 6.48 5.45
C LEU A 333 -17.92 6.47 5.27
N GLY A 334 -18.52 5.30 5.01
CA GLY A 334 -19.97 5.16 4.80
C GLY A 334 -20.45 5.59 3.41
N MET A 335 -19.53 5.88 2.48
CA MET A 335 -19.83 6.35 1.12
C MET A 335 -20.16 5.17 0.17
N ARG A 336 -21.13 4.33 0.58
CA ARG A 336 -21.37 3.00 -0.01
C ARG A 336 -21.67 3.03 -1.51
N GLU A 337 -22.47 3.97 -1.99
CA GLU A 337 -22.80 4.08 -3.42
C GLU A 337 -21.55 4.34 -4.27
N GLN A 338 -20.72 5.29 -3.83
CA GLN A 338 -19.46 5.62 -4.50
C GLN A 338 -18.48 4.44 -4.45
N ALA A 339 -18.45 3.73 -3.32
CA ALA A 339 -17.60 2.56 -3.15
C ALA A 339 -17.99 1.41 -4.09
N TRP A 340 -19.29 1.10 -4.25
CA TRP A 340 -19.77 0.13 -5.25
C TRP A 340 -19.44 0.56 -6.68
N SER A 341 -19.63 1.85 -7.00
CA SER A 341 -19.27 2.39 -8.31
C SER A 341 -17.76 2.25 -8.59
N ALA A 342 -16.92 2.52 -7.59
CA ALA A 342 -15.48 2.35 -7.68
C ALA A 342 -15.06 0.87 -7.78
N LEU A 343 -15.79 -0.06 -7.14
CA LEU A 343 -15.54 -1.50 -7.27
C LEU A 343 -15.82 -1.99 -8.70
N VAL A 344 -16.90 -1.52 -9.33
CA VAL A 344 -17.20 -1.82 -10.74
C VAL A 344 -16.08 -1.31 -11.64
N ARG A 345 -15.61 -0.08 -11.41
CA ARG A 345 -14.45 0.51 -12.10
C ARG A 345 -13.18 -0.32 -11.93
N LEU A 346 -12.93 -0.83 -10.73
CA LEU A 346 -11.81 -1.73 -10.45
C LEU A 346 -11.96 -3.07 -11.20
N ALA A 347 -13.15 -3.66 -11.23
CA ALA A 347 -13.43 -4.88 -11.99
C ALA A 347 -13.17 -4.68 -13.48
N GLN A 348 -13.63 -3.56 -14.06
CA GLN A 348 -13.39 -3.20 -15.46
C GLN A 348 -11.89 -3.06 -15.75
N ALA A 349 -11.12 -2.40 -14.88
CA ALA A 349 -9.68 -2.29 -15.05
C ALA A 349 -8.95 -3.66 -15.00
N ASN A 350 -9.42 -4.59 -14.17
CA ASN A 350 -8.87 -5.94 -14.08
C ASN A 350 -9.27 -6.80 -15.28
N GLU A 351 -10.46 -6.61 -15.84
CA GLU A 351 -11.01 -7.30 -17.01
C GLU A 351 -10.27 -6.94 -18.32
N LEU A 352 -9.73 -5.71 -18.43
CA LEU A 352 -9.05 -5.26 -19.63
C LEU A 352 -8.03 -6.29 -20.16
N ASP A 353 -8.04 -6.47 -21.48
CA ASP A 353 -7.27 -7.49 -22.19
C ASP A 353 -7.51 -8.93 -21.71
N GLY A 354 -8.74 -9.24 -21.29
CA GLY A 354 -9.20 -10.60 -20.99
C GLY A 354 -8.80 -11.09 -19.60
N TRP A 355 -9.18 -10.34 -18.56
CA TRP A 355 -8.78 -10.59 -17.17
C TRP A 355 -7.26 -10.55 -17.00
N ARG A 356 -6.61 -9.56 -17.63
CA ARG A 356 -5.15 -9.45 -17.61
C ARG A 356 -4.61 -9.11 -16.23
N PHE A 357 -5.41 -8.49 -15.35
CA PHE A 357 -4.96 -7.97 -14.05
C PHE A 357 -3.67 -7.16 -14.20
N THR A 358 -3.72 -6.13 -15.05
CA THR A 358 -2.56 -5.33 -15.43
C THR A 358 -1.95 -4.60 -14.24
N GLU A 359 -0.62 -4.66 -14.11
CA GLU A 359 0.13 -4.03 -13.02
C GLU A 359 -0.24 -2.58 -12.80
N TRP A 360 -0.18 -1.77 -13.84
CA TRP A 360 -0.56 -0.37 -13.79
C TRP A 360 -0.90 0.16 -15.19
N PHE A 361 -1.57 1.29 -15.25
CA PHE A 361 -1.92 1.97 -16.50
C PHE A 361 -1.32 3.37 -16.53
N HIS A 362 -0.99 3.87 -17.71
CA HIS A 362 -0.58 5.27 -17.85
C HIS A 362 -1.73 6.18 -17.41
N GLY A 363 -1.47 7.15 -16.53
CA GLY A 363 -2.49 7.97 -15.86
C GLY A 363 -3.28 8.97 -16.73
N ARG A 364 -3.12 8.90 -18.06
CA ARG A 364 -3.82 9.76 -19.02
C ARG A 364 -4.30 9.00 -20.24
N THR A 365 -3.40 8.24 -20.87
CA THR A 365 -3.72 7.47 -22.08
C THR A 365 -4.39 6.14 -21.76
N LEU A 366 -4.38 5.71 -20.49
CA LEU A 366 -4.93 4.44 -20.02
C LEU A 366 -4.28 3.22 -20.66
N LYS A 367 -3.11 3.40 -21.29
CA LYS A 367 -2.38 2.27 -21.88
C LYS A 367 -2.01 1.28 -20.76
N PRO A 368 -2.26 -0.03 -20.93
CA PRO A 368 -1.79 -1.03 -19.99
C PRO A 368 -0.26 -1.10 -20.02
N MET A 369 0.34 -1.14 -18.83
CA MET A 369 1.79 -1.10 -18.63
C MET A 369 2.20 -2.13 -17.57
N GLY A 370 3.49 -2.48 -17.56
CA GLY A 370 4.02 -3.46 -16.59
C GLY A 370 3.57 -4.89 -16.88
N MET A 371 3.59 -5.73 -15.84
CA MET A 371 3.31 -7.16 -15.95
C MET A 371 1.81 -7.49 -16.05
N ALA A 372 1.51 -8.68 -16.57
CA ALA A 372 0.18 -9.30 -16.51
C ALA A 372 0.07 -10.22 -15.29
N GLY A 373 -1.16 -10.53 -14.88
CA GLY A 373 -1.45 -11.51 -13.85
C GLY A 373 -0.95 -11.11 -12.48
N GLN A 374 -1.11 -9.84 -12.10
CA GLN A 374 -0.61 -9.30 -10.84
C GLN A 374 -1.47 -9.71 -9.65
N SER A 375 -0.87 -10.47 -8.73
CA SER A 375 -1.54 -11.11 -7.59
C SER A 375 -2.20 -10.09 -6.66
N TRP A 376 -1.52 -8.97 -6.37
CA TRP A 376 -2.07 -7.95 -5.49
C TRP A 376 -3.35 -7.28 -6.03
N ASN A 377 -3.56 -7.23 -7.35
CA ASN A 377 -4.71 -6.59 -7.97
C ASN A 377 -5.95 -7.46 -7.74
N ALA A 378 -5.77 -8.78 -7.91
CA ALA A 378 -6.77 -9.78 -7.56
C ALA A 378 -7.07 -9.75 -6.05
N ALA A 379 -6.03 -9.76 -5.21
CA ALA A 379 -6.20 -9.73 -3.76
C ALA A 379 -6.97 -8.49 -3.28
N THR A 380 -6.58 -7.30 -3.72
CA THR A 380 -7.24 -6.06 -3.28
C THR A 380 -8.65 -5.91 -3.84
N PHE A 381 -8.97 -6.52 -4.98
CA PHE A 381 -10.35 -6.59 -5.47
C PHE A 381 -11.22 -7.42 -4.52
N LEU A 382 -10.73 -8.59 -4.09
CA LEU A 382 -11.45 -9.45 -3.14
C LEU A 382 -11.61 -8.78 -1.77
N LEU A 383 -10.56 -8.10 -1.27
CA LEU A 383 -10.63 -7.33 -0.03
C LEU A 383 -11.65 -6.18 -0.11
N ALA A 384 -11.66 -5.45 -1.22
CA ALA A 384 -12.60 -4.37 -1.46
C ALA A 384 -14.06 -4.86 -1.50
N LEU A 385 -14.31 -6.01 -2.11
CA LEU A 385 -15.63 -6.65 -2.13
C LEU A 385 -16.07 -7.04 -0.71
N ARG A 386 -15.23 -7.76 0.04
CA ARG A 386 -15.52 -8.13 1.44
C ARG A 386 -15.81 -6.92 2.32
N ALA A 387 -15.08 -5.82 2.13
CA ALA A 387 -15.30 -4.58 2.88
C ALA A 387 -16.69 -3.97 2.62
N LEU A 388 -17.23 -4.16 1.41
CA LEU A 388 -18.58 -3.71 1.06
C LEU A 388 -19.67 -4.64 1.59
N GLU A 389 -19.40 -5.95 1.60
CA GLU A 389 -20.30 -6.98 2.12
C GLU A 389 -20.35 -7.00 3.65
N GLY A 390 -19.34 -6.44 4.32
CA GLY A 390 -19.24 -6.37 5.78
C GLY A 390 -18.47 -7.53 6.40
N GLU A 391 -17.60 -8.19 5.62
CA GLU A 391 -16.86 -9.40 5.99
C GLU A 391 -15.38 -9.14 6.38
N VAL A 392 -15.06 -7.94 6.89
CA VAL A 392 -13.67 -7.52 7.18
C VAL A 392 -13.40 -7.35 8.67
#